data_AF-A0A2P4T5E9-F1
#
_entry.id   AF-A0A2P4T5E9-F1
#
_cell.length_a   1.000
_cell.length_b   1.000
_cell.length_c   1.000
_cell.angle_alpha   90.00
_cell.angle_beta   90.00
_cell.angle_gamma   90.00
#
_symmetry.space_group_name_H-M   'P 1'
#
loop_
_entity.id
_entity.type
_entity.pdbx_description
1 polymer ?
#
loop_
_entity_poly.entity_id
_entity_poly.type
_entity_poly.pdbx_seq_one_letter_code
_entity_poly.pdbx_strand_id
1 'polypeptide(L)'
;SLKALADIICEYPSIHKSSRFVFVPGPEDPGPGSVLPRERREDEKRFTVIHLISLMFSFRIQYCTQEIIIFREDLVNKMCRNCVRFPSSSMDIPNHFVKTILSQGHLTPLPLYVSPVYWAYDYALRVYPVPDMLVIADKYDPFSVTNTDCLCINPGSFPRSGFSFKVFYPSNKTVED
;
A
#
# COMPACT_ATOMS: atom_id res chain seq x y z
N SER A 1 -11.00 18.72 -0.95
CA SER A 1 -12.07 18.29 -0.02
C SER A 1 -12.68 17.00 -0.54
N LEU A 2 -12.97 16.02 0.32
CA LEU A 2 -13.63 14.76 -0.08
C LEU A 2 -14.97 14.99 -0.78
N LYS A 3 -15.64 16.12 -0.49
CA LYS A 3 -16.88 16.52 -1.18
C LYS A 3 -16.69 16.68 -2.69
N ALA A 4 -15.63 17.36 -3.12
CA ALA A 4 -15.34 17.55 -4.55
C ALA A 4 -15.07 16.22 -5.26
N LEU A 5 -14.40 15.27 -4.58
CA LEU A 5 -14.21 13.93 -5.12
C LEU A 5 -15.53 13.17 -5.26
N ALA A 6 -16.42 13.29 -4.26
CA ALA A 6 -17.74 12.69 -4.31
C ALA A 6 -18.59 13.27 -5.46
N ASP A 7 -18.53 14.60 -5.66
CA ASP A 7 -19.23 15.28 -6.74
C ASP A 7 -18.74 14.76 -8.11
N ILE A 8 -17.43 14.66 -8.32
CA ILE A 8 -16.84 14.07 -9.54
C ILE A 8 -17.28 12.62 -9.75
N ILE A 9 -17.30 11.78 -8.71
CA ILE A 9 -17.75 10.39 -8.84
C ILE A 9 -19.23 10.33 -9.22
N CYS A 10 -20.07 11.23 -8.71
CA CYS A 10 -21.49 11.31 -9.06
C CYS A 10 -21.72 11.69 -10.53
N GLU A 11 -20.82 12.48 -11.13
CA GLU A 11 -20.89 12.86 -12.55
C GLU A 11 -20.72 11.66 -13.49
N TYR A 12 -20.08 10.58 -13.03
CA TYR A 12 -19.85 9.35 -13.80
C TYR A 12 -20.67 8.17 -13.24
N PRO A 13 -21.97 8.03 -13.60
CA PRO A 13 -22.88 7.05 -13.00
C PRO A 13 -22.50 5.59 -13.27
N SER A 14 -21.75 5.31 -14.34
CA SER A 14 -21.22 3.98 -14.61
C SER A 14 -20.25 3.54 -13.51
N ILE A 15 -19.26 4.38 -13.20
CA ILE A 15 -18.26 4.15 -12.15
C ILE A 15 -18.93 4.15 -10.77
N HIS A 16 -19.87 5.07 -10.52
CA HIS A 16 -20.57 5.16 -9.25
C HIS A 16 -21.32 3.88 -8.87
N LYS A 17 -21.93 3.20 -9.86
CA LYS A 17 -22.72 1.99 -9.64
C LYS A 17 -21.90 0.70 -9.64
N SER A 18 -20.83 0.61 -10.44
CA SER A 18 -20.06 -0.62 -10.61
C SER A 18 -18.80 -0.69 -9.74
N SER A 19 -18.17 0.44 -9.43
CA SER A 19 -16.86 0.48 -8.77
C SER A 19 -16.97 0.61 -7.26
N ARG A 20 -15.98 0.02 -6.57
CA ARG A 20 -15.79 0.17 -5.12
C ARG A 20 -14.52 0.98 -4.89
N PHE A 21 -14.58 1.92 -3.95
CA PHE A 21 -13.45 2.78 -3.62
C PHE A 21 -12.92 2.42 -2.23
N VAL A 22 -11.63 2.13 -2.15
CA VAL A 22 -10.91 1.86 -0.91
C VAL A 22 -9.90 2.99 -0.70
N PHE A 23 -9.99 3.66 0.44
CA PHE A 23 -9.06 4.73 0.80
C PHE A 23 -8.08 4.22 1.84
N VAL A 24 -6.80 4.21 1.48
CA VAL A 24 -5.69 3.78 2.33
C VAL A 24 -4.99 5.03 2.87
N PRO A 25 -5.00 5.28 4.19
CA PRO A 25 -4.41 6.47 4.77
C PRO A 25 -2.88 6.44 4.67
N GLY A 26 -2.30 7.58 4.27
CA GLY A 26 -0.87 7.83 4.24
C GLY A 26 -0.30 8.33 5.57
N PRO A 27 1.04 8.51 5.66
CA PRO A 27 1.72 8.98 6.87
C PRO A 27 1.44 10.44 7.21
N GLU A 28 1.05 11.24 6.22
CA GLU A 28 0.76 12.67 6.37
C GLU A 28 -0.73 12.94 6.56
N ASP A 29 -1.57 11.90 6.57
CA ASP A 29 -3.00 12.05 6.80
C ASP A 29 -3.29 12.31 8.29
N PRO A 30 -4.23 13.22 8.63
CA PRO A 30 -4.56 13.46 10.03
C PRO A 30 -5.13 12.21 10.73
N GLY A 31 -4.58 11.91 11.91
CA GLY A 31 -4.90 10.73 12.72
C GLY A 31 -4.05 10.70 14.00
N PRO A 32 -4.21 9.70 14.87
CA PRO A 32 -3.61 9.66 16.22
C PRO A 32 -2.08 9.46 16.26
N GLY A 33 -1.39 9.52 15.13
CA GLY A 33 0.07 9.58 15.07
C GLY A 33 0.68 8.91 13.84
N SER A 34 2.01 8.93 13.76
CA SER A 34 2.81 8.24 12.75
C SER A 34 3.06 6.75 13.08
N VAL A 35 2.41 6.24 14.13
CA VAL A 35 2.55 4.87 14.64
C VAL A 35 1.71 3.90 13.81
N LEU A 36 2.26 2.72 13.55
CA LEU A 36 1.60 1.64 12.83
C LEU A 36 1.09 0.57 13.81
N PRO A 37 0.07 -0.21 13.46
CA PRO A 37 -0.89 0.03 12.39
C PRO A 37 -1.74 1.30 12.65
N ARG A 38 -2.08 2.07 11.60
CA ARG A 38 -2.87 3.30 11.77
C ARG A 38 -4.35 3.00 11.92
N GLU A 39 -4.95 3.60 12.94
CA GLU A 39 -6.39 3.52 13.18
C GLU A 39 -7.18 4.20 12.07
N ARG A 40 -8.39 3.69 11.85
CA ARG A 40 -9.32 4.27 10.88
C ARG A 40 -9.77 5.65 11.34
N ARG A 41 -9.92 6.56 10.38
CA ARG A 41 -10.74 7.76 10.57
C ARG A 41 -12.21 7.39 10.79
N GLU A 42 -12.70 7.66 11.99
CA GLU A 42 -14.13 7.79 12.26
C GLU A 42 -14.60 9.17 11.75
N ASP A 43 -14.62 9.37 10.43
CA ASP A 43 -15.38 10.50 9.90
C ASP A 43 -16.87 10.19 10.07
N GLU A 44 -17.49 10.77 11.10
CA GLU A 44 -18.93 10.68 11.45
C GLU A 44 -19.88 11.10 10.32
N LYS A 45 -19.36 11.65 9.22
CA LYS A 45 -20.13 11.94 8.01
C LYS A 45 -19.80 10.91 6.95
N ARG A 46 -20.35 9.69 7.14
CA ARG A 46 -20.49 8.69 6.09
C ARG A 46 -21.15 9.38 4.90
N PHE A 47 -20.37 9.74 3.89
CA PHE A 47 -20.92 10.15 2.61
C PHE A 47 -21.72 8.95 2.08
N THR A 48 -23.04 9.04 2.19
CA THR A 48 -24.06 8.02 1.84
C THR A 48 -23.99 7.54 0.38
N VAL A 49 -23.10 8.14 -0.40
CA VAL A 49 -23.03 8.04 -1.85
C VAL A 49 -21.99 7.01 -2.30
N ILE A 50 -20.94 6.76 -1.53
CA ILE A 50 -19.86 5.88 -1.95
C ILE A 50 -19.92 4.65 -1.05
N HIS A 51 -19.83 3.45 -1.66
CA HIS A 51 -19.58 2.22 -0.91
C HIS A 51 -18.15 2.26 -0.36
N LEU A 52 -17.98 3.10 0.66
CA LEU A 52 -16.71 3.61 1.14
C LEU A 52 -16.27 2.70 2.28
N ILE A 53 -15.51 1.67 1.94
CA ILE A 53 -14.86 0.82 2.92
C ILE A 53 -13.57 1.54 3.31
N SER A 54 -13.66 2.48 4.24
CA SER A 54 -12.47 2.95 4.94
C SER A 54 -12.03 1.81 5.86
N LEU A 55 -10.92 1.19 5.54
CA LEU A 55 -10.49 -0.01 6.25
C LEU A 55 -9.68 0.41 7.48
N MET A 56 -9.63 -0.46 8.48
CA MET A 56 -8.74 -0.37 9.64
C MET A 56 -7.52 -1.25 9.37
N PHE A 57 -6.31 -0.68 9.47
CA PHE A 57 -5.02 -1.41 9.52
C PHE A 57 -4.58 -2.17 8.25
N SER A 58 -3.29 -2.56 8.18
CA SER A 58 -2.62 -3.27 7.06
C SER A 58 -3.60 -3.95 6.11
N PHE A 59 -3.78 -3.36 4.93
CA PHE A 59 -4.99 -3.59 4.15
C PHE A 59 -4.86 -4.87 3.36
N ARG A 60 -5.24 -5.98 4.01
CA ARG A 60 -5.41 -7.27 3.38
C ARG A 60 -6.78 -7.28 2.70
N ILE A 61 -6.76 -7.33 1.37
CA ILE A 61 -7.94 -7.54 0.53
C ILE A 61 -7.88 -8.99 0.06
N GLN A 62 -8.89 -9.76 0.45
CA GLN A 62 -9.11 -11.08 -0.13
C GLN A 62 -10.02 -10.94 -1.35
N TYR A 63 -9.52 -11.32 -2.52
CA TYR A 63 -10.31 -11.40 -3.75
C TYR A 63 -10.34 -12.84 -4.24
N CYS A 64 -11.48 -13.51 -4.05
CA CYS A 64 -11.65 -14.93 -4.32
C CYS A 64 -10.59 -15.78 -3.58
N THR A 65 -9.65 -16.36 -4.33
CA THR A 65 -8.54 -17.17 -3.80
C THR A 65 -7.26 -16.38 -3.56
N GLN A 66 -7.23 -15.09 -3.89
CA GLN A 66 -6.03 -14.27 -3.87
C GLN A 66 -5.99 -13.34 -2.66
N GLU A 67 -4.81 -13.24 -2.06
CA GLU A 67 -4.51 -12.27 -1.02
C GLU A 67 -3.71 -11.08 -1.56
N ILE A 68 -4.23 -9.88 -1.34
CA ILE A 68 -3.61 -8.61 -1.75
C ILE A 68 -3.34 -7.79 -0.51
N ILE A 69 -2.09 -7.45 -0.24
CA ILE A 69 -1.70 -6.59 0.89
C ILE A 69 -1.37 -5.21 0.36
N ILE A 70 -2.05 -4.16 0.84
CA ILE A 70 -1.76 -2.77 0.49
C ILE A 70 -1.17 -2.05 1.69
N PHE A 71 -0.02 -1.41 1.46
CA PHE A 71 0.72 -0.66 2.47
C PHE A 71 1.21 0.67 1.90
N ARG A 72 0.82 1.78 2.56
CA ARG A 72 1.20 3.14 2.17
C ARG A 72 2.21 3.72 3.15
N GLU A 73 3.48 3.71 2.75
CA GLU A 73 4.57 4.27 3.55
C GLU A 73 5.77 4.64 2.66
N ASP A 74 6.61 5.58 3.10
CA ASP A 74 7.88 5.91 2.45
C ASP A 74 8.98 4.94 2.90
N LEU A 75 8.84 3.68 2.50
CA LEU A 75 9.61 2.57 3.06
C LEU A 75 10.97 2.42 2.39
N VAL A 76 11.05 2.59 1.07
CA VAL A 76 12.31 2.46 0.32
C VAL A 76 13.33 3.47 0.86
N ASN A 77 12.95 4.73 1.06
CA ASN A 77 13.85 5.74 1.62
C ASN A 77 14.18 5.49 3.09
N LYS A 78 13.25 4.98 3.90
CA LYS A 78 13.53 4.59 5.29
C LYS A 78 14.53 3.44 5.37
N MET A 79 14.40 2.44 4.51
CA MET A 79 15.36 1.34 4.42
C MET A 79 16.72 1.83 3.97
N CYS A 80 16.81 2.58 2.86
CA CYS A 80 18.08 3.10 2.35
C CYS A 80 18.84 3.94 3.39
N ARG A 81 18.16 4.72 4.23
CA ARG A 81 18.78 5.50 5.32
C ARG A 81 19.31 4.66 6.48
N ASN A 82 18.77 3.46 6.69
CA ASN A 82 19.16 2.55 7.77
C ASN A 82 19.90 1.30 7.25
N CYS A 83 20.28 1.28 5.98
CA CYS A 83 21.05 0.19 5.40
C CYS A 83 22.44 0.12 6.05
N VAL A 84 22.85 -1.08 6.48
CA VAL A 84 24.21 -1.32 6.99
C VAL A 84 25.24 -1.09 5.90
N ARG A 85 24.92 -1.51 4.67
CA ARG A 85 25.74 -1.31 3.48
C ARG A 85 24.82 -1.08 2.28
N PHE A 86 25.28 -0.28 1.33
CA PHE A 86 24.59 -0.14 0.05
C PHE A 86 24.52 -1.50 -0.67
N PRO A 87 23.38 -1.81 -1.30
CA PRO A 87 23.26 -3.01 -2.11
C PRO A 87 24.25 -2.96 -3.28
N SER A 88 24.66 -4.12 -3.75
CA SER A 88 25.48 -4.26 -4.96
C SER A 88 24.77 -3.62 -6.15
N SER A 89 25.51 -2.89 -6.99
CA SER A 89 24.99 -2.28 -8.23
C SER A 89 24.56 -3.30 -9.31
N SER A 90 24.70 -4.60 -9.05
CA SER A 90 24.30 -5.66 -9.98
C SER A 90 22.79 -5.88 -10.06
N MET A 91 22.01 -5.33 -9.12
CA MET A 91 20.57 -5.51 -9.06
C MET A 91 19.89 -4.23 -8.58
N ASP A 92 18.73 -3.94 -9.17
CA ASP A 92 18.02 -2.69 -8.87
C ASP A 92 17.54 -2.65 -7.41
N ILE A 93 17.43 -1.42 -6.89
CA ILE A 93 16.97 -1.16 -5.53
C ILE A 93 15.60 -1.81 -5.25
N PRO A 94 14.58 -1.73 -6.15
CA PRO A 94 13.29 -2.39 -5.93
C PRO A 94 13.39 -3.91 -5.76
N ASN A 95 14.29 -4.56 -6.51
CA ASN A 95 14.48 -6.01 -6.41
C ASN A 95 15.08 -6.40 -5.05
N HIS A 96 16.08 -5.65 -4.56
CA HIS A 96 16.64 -5.84 -3.23
C HIS A 96 15.62 -5.56 -2.12
N PHE A 97 14.83 -4.50 -2.31
CA PHE A 97 13.78 -4.11 -1.39
C PHE A 97 12.72 -5.21 -1.24
N VAL A 98 12.17 -5.70 -2.36
CA VAL A 98 11.16 -6.78 -2.36
C VAL A 98 11.72 -8.06 -1.73
N LYS A 99 12.95 -8.44 -2.08
CA LYS A 99 13.64 -9.57 -1.42
C LYS A 99 13.71 -9.40 0.09
N THR A 100 14.01 -8.19 0.56
CA THR A 100 14.12 -7.91 2.00
C THR A 100 12.77 -8.08 2.70
N ILE A 101 11.69 -7.49 2.16
CA ILE A 101 10.35 -7.59 2.74
C ILE A 101 9.87 -9.03 2.83
N LEU A 102 9.98 -9.77 1.73
CA LEU A 102 9.51 -11.16 1.67
C LEU A 102 10.35 -12.09 2.54
N SER A 103 11.68 -11.90 2.57
CA SER A 103 12.57 -12.72 3.40
C SER A 103 12.41 -12.44 4.90
N GLN A 104 12.13 -11.19 5.27
CA GLN A 104 11.85 -10.82 6.66
C GLN A 104 10.42 -11.18 7.08
N GLY A 105 9.52 -11.42 6.12
CA GLY A 105 8.12 -11.76 6.39
C GLY A 105 7.36 -10.65 7.13
N HIS A 106 7.78 -9.40 7.01
CA HIS A 106 7.24 -8.27 7.76
C HIS A 106 7.33 -6.97 6.94
N LEU A 107 6.30 -6.12 7.01
CA LEU A 107 6.19 -4.89 6.22
C LEU A 107 7.19 -3.82 6.67
N THR A 108 7.54 -3.77 7.95
CA THR A 108 8.47 -2.77 8.50
C THR A 108 9.63 -3.43 9.23
N PRO A 109 10.58 -4.09 8.53
CA PRO A 109 11.75 -4.72 9.15
C PRO A 109 12.79 -3.64 9.51
N LEU A 110 12.37 -2.68 10.32
CA LEU A 110 13.13 -1.51 10.74
C LEU A 110 12.96 -1.32 12.25
N PRO A 111 13.94 -0.71 12.93
CA PRO A 111 13.80 -0.41 14.35
C PRO A 111 12.61 0.52 14.65
N LEU A 112 12.07 0.41 15.88
CA LEU A 112 10.91 1.19 16.34
C LEU A 112 11.12 2.72 16.29
N TYR A 113 12.37 3.19 16.39
CA TYR A 113 12.66 4.63 16.28
C TYR A 113 12.53 5.16 14.84
N VAL A 114 12.60 4.29 13.83
CA VAL A 114 12.42 4.63 12.40
C VAL A 114 10.97 4.44 11.98
N SER A 115 10.39 3.32 12.39
CA SER A 115 9.01 2.93 12.09
C SER A 115 8.34 2.54 13.41
N PRO A 116 7.72 3.49 14.11
CA PRO A 116 7.02 3.21 15.35
C PRO A 116 5.85 2.25 15.11
N VAL A 117 5.78 1.18 15.91
CA VAL A 117 4.70 0.18 15.86
C VAL A 117 4.11 0.02 17.26
N TYR A 118 2.79 -0.10 17.36
CA TYR A 118 2.12 -0.54 18.57
C TYR A 118 2.52 -1.97 18.87
N TRP A 119 3.24 -2.18 19.98
CA TRP A 119 3.81 -3.50 20.32
C TRP A 119 2.77 -4.62 20.34
N ALA A 120 1.55 -4.33 20.81
CA ALA A 120 0.46 -5.28 20.84
C ALA A 120 -0.04 -5.70 19.45
N TYR A 121 0.14 -4.85 18.42
CA TYR A 121 -0.41 -5.03 17.07
C TYR A 121 0.67 -5.28 16.00
N ASP A 122 1.90 -5.60 16.39
CA ASP A 122 3.00 -5.88 15.47
C ASP A 122 2.68 -7.02 14.49
N TYR A 123 1.93 -8.02 14.96
CA TYR A 123 1.50 -9.16 14.14
C TYR A 123 0.70 -8.76 12.89
N ALA A 124 0.03 -7.60 12.90
CA ALA A 124 -0.77 -7.12 11.77
C ALA A 124 0.09 -6.66 10.58
N LEU A 125 1.37 -6.36 10.82
CA LEU A 125 2.33 -5.95 9.79
C LEU A 125 3.10 -7.13 9.19
N ARG A 126 2.75 -8.37 9.56
CA ARG A 126 3.37 -9.58 9.01
C ARG A 126 2.97 -9.78 7.54
N VAL A 127 3.92 -10.22 6.71
CA VAL A 127 3.77 -10.58 5.27
C VAL A 127 3.90 -12.10 5.09
N TYR A 128 3.70 -12.85 6.17
CA TYR A 128 3.73 -14.30 6.20
C TYR A 128 2.37 -14.83 6.65
N PRO A 129 1.72 -15.74 5.91
CA PRO A 129 2.16 -16.36 4.65
C PRO A 129 2.32 -15.35 3.51
N VAL A 130 3.13 -15.71 2.50
CA VAL A 130 3.43 -14.85 1.35
C VAL A 130 2.14 -14.60 0.55
N PRO A 131 1.74 -13.34 0.32
CA PRO A 131 0.53 -13.02 -0.43
C PRO A 131 0.72 -13.22 -1.94
N ASP A 132 -0.37 -13.28 -2.70
CA ASP A 132 -0.30 -13.27 -4.17
C ASP A 132 0.17 -11.92 -4.68
N MET A 133 -0.23 -10.83 -4.01
CA MET A 133 0.14 -9.48 -4.38
C MET A 133 0.48 -8.63 -3.15
N LEU A 134 1.57 -7.87 -3.28
CA LEU A 134 2.00 -6.87 -2.33
C LEU A 134 2.07 -5.50 -3.01
N VAL A 135 1.21 -4.58 -2.59
CA VAL A 135 1.18 -3.20 -3.07
C VAL A 135 1.86 -2.31 -2.05
N ILE A 136 3.10 -1.90 -2.34
CA ILE A 136 3.81 -0.89 -1.55
C ILE A 136 3.62 0.45 -2.24
N ALA A 137 2.64 1.22 -1.77
CA ALA A 137 2.42 2.58 -2.24
C ALA A 137 3.46 3.51 -1.61
N ASP A 138 4.57 3.69 -2.31
CA ASP A 138 5.68 4.55 -1.91
C ASP A 138 5.70 5.82 -2.79
N LYS A 139 6.38 6.87 -2.31
CA LYS A 139 6.74 8.04 -3.11
C LYS A 139 7.91 7.78 -4.06
N TYR A 140 8.63 6.67 -3.88
CA TYR A 140 9.68 6.21 -4.77
C TYR A 140 9.14 5.97 -6.20
N ASP A 141 10.05 5.85 -7.17
CA ASP A 141 9.70 5.60 -8.57
C ASP A 141 8.85 4.32 -8.71
N PRO A 142 7.87 4.32 -9.63
CA PRO A 142 6.98 3.19 -9.82
C PRO A 142 7.77 1.96 -10.29
N PHE A 143 7.42 0.78 -9.78
CA PHE A 143 8.05 -0.48 -10.18
C PHE A 143 7.06 -1.65 -10.08
N SER A 144 7.35 -2.70 -10.84
CA SER A 144 6.69 -4.00 -10.76
C SER A 144 7.76 -5.09 -10.73
N VAL A 145 7.74 -5.91 -9.69
CA VAL A 145 8.72 -6.97 -9.47
C VAL A 145 8.00 -8.21 -8.97
N THR A 146 8.28 -9.35 -9.58
CA THR A 146 7.79 -10.66 -9.11
C THR A 146 8.90 -11.37 -8.35
N ASN A 147 8.58 -11.90 -7.18
CA ASN A 147 9.52 -12.67 -6.38
C ASN A 147 8.79 -13.70 -5.52
N THR A 148 9.29 -14.94 -5.46
CA THR A 148 8.67 -16.06 -4.69
C THR A 148 7.16 -16.14 -4.88
N ASP A 149 6.71 -16.13 -6.14
CA ASP A 149 5.30 -16.16 -6.54
C ASP A 149 4.40 -15.04 -5.99
N CYS A 150 5.00 -14.00 -5.39
CA CYS A 150 4.35 -12.77 -4.96
C CYS A 150 4.65 -11.64 -5.95
N LEU A 151 3.59 -10.99 -6.41
CA LEU A 151 3.67 -9.83 -7.28
C LEU A 151 3.75 -8.55 -6.44
N CYS A 152 4.92 -7.92 -6.45
CA CYS A 152 5.17 -6.69 -5.70
C CYS A 152 5.11 -5.48 -6.62
N ILE A 153 4.23 -4.53 -6.31
CA ILE A 153 4.04 -3.33 -7.12
C ILE A 153 4.16 -2.06 -6.28
N ASN A 154 4.72 -1.03 -6.89
CA ASN A 154 4.64 0.35 -6.43
C ASN A 154 4.05 1.22 -7.55
N PRO A 155 2.85 1.81 -7.37
CA PRO A 155 2.28 2.74 -8.34
C PRO A 155 3.00 4.10 -8.34
N GLY A 156 3.82 4.39 -7.33
CA GLY A 156 4.48 5.69 -7.17
C GLY A 156 3.53 6.79 -6.73
N SER A 157 4.07 8.01 -6.69
CA SER A 157 3.32 9.20 -6.29
C SER A 157 2.56 9.80 -7.47
N PHE A 158 1.25 9.53 -7.58
CA PHE A 158 0.36 10.02 -8.65
C PHE A 158 0.64 11.46 -9.16
N PRO A 159 0.72 12.52 -8.32
CA PRO A 159 0.98 13.87 -8.83
C PRO A 159 2.42 14.12 -9.31
N ARG A 160 3.39 13.30 -8.93
CA ARG A 160 4.82 13.46 -9.28
C ARG A 160 5.26 12.55 -10.42
N SER A 161 4.62 11.40 -10.58
CA SER A 161 4.92 10.43 -11.64
C SER A 161 4.25 10.78 -12.98
N GLY A 162 3.60 11.95 -13.10
CA GLY A 162 2.84 12.30 -14.31
C GLY A 162 1.51 11.57 -14.42
N PHE A 163 0.81 11.41 -13.28
CA PHE A 163 -0.50 10.75 -13.19
C PHE A 163 -0.48 9.24 -13.50
N SER A 164 0.66 8.56 -13.29
CA SER A 164 0.75 7.10 -13.41
C SER A 164 -0.05 6.39 -12.31
N PHE A 165 -0.72 5.31 -12.69
CA PHE A 165 -1.36 4.38 -11.77
C PHE A 165 -0.95 2.95 -12.17
N LYS A 166 -1.51 1.92 -11.52
CA LYS A 166 -1.31 0.53 -11.90
C LYS A 166 -2.66 -0.18 -11.93
N VAL A 167 -2.85 -1.07 -12.89
CA VAL A 167 -4.04 -1.90 -13.02
C VAL A 167 -3.66 -3.35 -12.79
N PHE A 168 -4.44 -4.04 -11.96
CA PHE A 168 -4.24 -5.47 -11.71
C PHE A 168 -5.46 -6.26 -12.17
N TYR A 169 -5.21 -7.27 -13.01
CA TYR A 169 -6.24 -8.20 -13.44
C TYR A 169 -6.14 -9.50 -12.63
N PRO A 170 -7.05 -9.75 -11.70
CA PRO A 170 -6.96 -10.92 -10.83
C PRO A 170 -7.16 -12.24 -11.60
N SER A 171 -7.83 -12.25 -12.76
CA SER A 171 -8.05 -13.49 -13.52
C SER A 171 -6.74 -14.14 -14.00
N ASN A 172 -5.79 -13.32 -14.47
CA ASN A 172 -4.53 -13.79 -15.06
C ASN A 172 -3.31 -13.40 -14.22
N LYS A 173 -3.52 -12.73 -13.07
CA LYS A 173 -2.49 -12.12 -12.24
C LYS A 173 -1.55 -11.19 -13.01
N THR A 174 -2.08 -10.45 -13.99
CA THR A 174 -1.31 -9.52 -14.83
C THR A 174 -1.39 -8.09 -14.29
N VAL A 175 -0.30 -7.34 -14.44
CA VAL A 175 -0.21 -5.92 -14.07
C VAL A 175 0.02 -5.10 -15.32
N GLU A 176 -0.74 -4.02 -15.43
CA GLU A 176 -0.59 -2.98 -16.46
C GLU A 176 -0.29 -1.62 -15.79
N ASP A 177 0.25 -0.71 -16.58
CA ASP A 177 0.71 0.62 -16.19
C ASP A 177 -0.26 1.71 -16.66
#